data_AF-A0A814IYM5-F1
#
_entry.id   AF-A0A814IYM5-F1
#
_cell.length_a   1.000
_cell.length_b   1.000
_cell.length_c   1.000
_cell.angle_alpha   90.00
_cell.angle_beta   90.00
_cell.angle_gamma   90.00
#
_symmetry.space_group_name_H-M   'P 1'
#
loop_
_entity.id
_entity.type
_entity.pdbx_description
1 polymer ?
#
loop_
_entity_poly.entity_id
_entity_poly.type
_entity_poly.pdbx_seq_one_letter_code
_entity_poly.pdbx_strand_id
1 'polypeptide(L)'
;MKKFVEIDNEIENEINYNDESPIEQAETVDQVVENPVEPIYDDVDNDSEIHLEMIEETERLLFGQEKEKEDDNRAKSIREKVNKNQEKNAELMERKHNKKRNKRTLEFELDDKVTVLIPRIDRGGSDLPRIPGIILRKTGDKDIFHEIVCKFGILNEKLRACDLEPFEGLLEFDHKTIKNKISLREAARLNSNRLIDLKNTQNVCKCSGKCDGRCSCFRSKQKCGSHCHLGT
;
A
#
# COMPACT_ATOMS: atom_id res chain seq x y z
N MET A 1 31.45 10.92 19.08
CA MET A 1 31.41 11.51 17.72
C MET A 1 31.25 10.37 16.71
N LYS A 2 30.02 10.06 16.31
CA LYS A 2 29.72 9.12 15.22
C LYS A 2 29.08 9.93 14.10
N LYS A 3 29.61 9.82 12.88
CA LYS A 3 29.19 10.58 11.70
C LYS A 3 27.82 10.06 11.23
N PHE A 4 26.80 10.90 11.29
CA PHE A 4 25.54 10.69 10.58
C PHE A 4 25.74 11.12 9.13
N VAL A 5 25.30 10.28 8.20
CA VAL A 5 25.13 10.66 6.79
C VAL A 5 23.65 11.04 6.67
N GLU A 6 23.39 12.34 6.65
CA GLU A 6 22.10 12.95 6.34
C GLU A 6 21.86 12.82 4.84
N ILE A 7 20.75 12.19 4.43
CA ILE A 7 20.20 12.34 3.09
C ILE A 7 18.68 12.45 3.22
N ASP A 8 18.26 13.71 3.09
CA ASP A 8 16.98 14.32 2.74
C ASP A 8 15.74 13.44 2.58
N ASN A 9 14.75 13.81 3.38
CA ASN A 9 13.32 13.49 3.27
C ASN A 9 12.65 14.41 2.24
N GLU A 10 11.36 14.12 1.96
CA GLU A 10 10.42 14.82 1.07
C GLU A 10 10.45 14.24 -0.37
N ILE A 11 9.36 13.83 -1.02
CA ILE A 11 7.99 14.34 -1.04
C ILE A 11 7.03 13.17 -1.34
N GLU A 12 5.96 13.06 -0.55
CA GLU A 12 4.76 12.29 -0.87
C GLU A 12 3.97 13.06 -1.94
N ASN A 13 3.52 12.39 -3.01
CA ASN A 13 2.37 12.89 -3.76
C ASN A 13 1.61 11.72 -4.39
N GLU A 14 0.35 11.62 -3.96
CA GLU A 14 -0.70 10.72 -4.41
C GLU A 14 -1.07 11.02 -5.87
N ILE A 15 -1.30 9.99 -6.67
CA ILE A 15 -1.83 10.15 -8.03
C ILE A 15 -3.30 9.77 -8.00
N ASN A 16 -4.14 10.79 -8.18
CA ASN A 16 -5.58 10.73 -8.34
C ASN A 16 -5.92 10.23 -9.77
N TYR A 17 -6.78 9.22 -9.87
CA TYR A 17 -7.33 8.71 -11.14
C TYR A 17 -8.76 9.18 -11.27
N ASN A 18 -9.07 10.00 -12.27
CA ASN A 18 -10.40 10.12 -12.86
C ASN A 18 -10.26 10.88 -14.19
N ASP A 19 -10.67 10.25 -15.29
CA ASP A 19 -11.15 10.96 -16.48
C ASP A 19 -12.10 10.02 -17.22
N GLU A 20 -13.39 10.32 -17.08
CA GLU A 20 -14.51 9.74 -17.84
C GLU A 20 -14.69 10.54 -19.15
N SER A 21 -14.89 9.84 -20.26
CA SER A 21 -15.25 10.45 -21.56
C SER A 21 -16.77 10.46 -21.75
N PRO A 22 -17.41 11.55 -22.21
CA PRO A 22 -18.82 11.54 -22.59
C PRO A 22 -19.00 11.17 -24.07
N ILE A 23 -20.02 10.33 -24.33
CA ILE A 23 -20.58 10.03 -25.64
C ILE A 23 -21.91 10.79 -25.73
N GLU A 24 -22.09 11.67 -26.71
CA GLU A 24 -23.39 12.25 -27.04
C GLU A 24 -23.91 11.71 -28.38
N GLN A 25 -25.19 11.37 -28.34
CA GLN A 25 -26.03 10.85 -29.42
C GLN A 25 -26.75 12.01 -30.12
N ALA A 26 -27.11 11.85 -31.40
CA ALA A 26 -28.27 12.53 -31.95
C ALA A 26 -28.93 11.69 -33.07
N GLU A 27 -30.24 11.53 -32.91
CA GLU A 27 -31.24 10.90 -33.77
C GLU A 27 -31.52 11.82 -35.00
N THR A 28 -32.21 11.46 -36.10
CA THR A 28 -33.56 10.87 -36.26
C THR A 28 -33.80 10.45 -37.73
N VAL A 29 -34.86 9.66 -37.94
CA VAL A 29 -35.41 9.16 -39.20
C VAL A 29 -36.72 9.92 -39.52
N ASP A 30 -36.97 10.28 -40.78
CA ASP A 30 -38.18 9.95 -41.58
C ASP A 30 -38.34 10.84 -42.83
N GLN A 31 -38.49 10.19 -43.99
CA GLN A 31 -38.86 10.77 -45.30
C GLN A 31 -40.27 10.32 -45.67
N VAL A 32 -41.08 11.20 -46.29
CA VAL A 32 -42.21 10.80 -47.15
C VAL A 32 -42.46 11.86 -48.25
N VAL A 33 -42.16 11.50 -49.52
CA VAL A 33 -42.98 11.60 -50.77
C VAL A 33 -43.36 13.03 -51.27
N GLU A 34 -43.32 13.46 -52.55
CA GLU A 34 -43.35 12.86 -53.90
C GLU A 34 -42.77 13.86 -54.94
N ASN A 35 -42.29 13.31 -56.06
CA ASN A 35 -41.94 13.87 -57.40
C ASN A 35 -42.60 15.20 -57.85
N PRO A 36 -42.02 16.03 -58.77
CA PRO A 36 -41.74 15.51 -60.14
C PRO A 36 -40.76 16.28 -61.10
N VAL A 37 -40.56 15.64 -62.26
CA VAL A 37 -40.15 16.12 -63.59
C VAL A 37 -38.71 16.65 -63.78
N GLU A 38 -37.95 15.86 -64.55
CA GLU A 38 -36.67 16.22 -65.16
C GLU A 38 -36.80 17.37 -66.18
N PRO A 39 -35.80 18.27 -66.22
CA PRO A 39 -35.43 18.93 -67.45
C PRO A 39 -34.07 18.45 -67.94
N ILE A 40 -34.06 18.01 -69.19
CA ILE A 40 -32.88 17.77 -70.02
C ILE A 40 -32.16 19.11 -70.22
N TYR A 41 -30.88 19.18 -69.83
CA TYR A 41 -29.93 20.18 -70.32
C TYR A 41 -28.53 19.55 -70.47
N ASP A 42 -28.13 19.50 -71.74
CA ASP A 42 -26.80 19.71 -72.34
C ASP A 42 -25.54 19.16 -71.67
N ASP A 43 -24.74 18.47 -72.49
CA ASP A 43 -23.38 17.99 -72.22
C ASP A 43 -22.50 19.09 -71.57
N VAL A 44 -22.17 18.93 -70.29
CA VAL A 44 -21.17 19.76 -69.60
C VAL A 44 -20.03 18.86 -69.11
N ASP A 45 -18.90 18.95 -69.80
CA ASP A 45 -17.52 18.67 -69.40
C ASP A 45 -17.25 17.49 -68.44
N ASN A 46 -17.06 16.32 -69.04
CA ASN A 46 -16.53 15.07 -68.46
C ASN A 46 -15.16 15.22 -67.73
N ASP A 47 -14.47 16.35 -67.92
CA ASP A 47 -13.21 16.65 -67.25
C ASP A 47 -13.39 17.10 -65.78
N SER A 48 -14.59 17.55 -65.39
CA SER A 48 -14.87 18.03 -64.03
C SER A 48 -15.17 16.90 -63.04
N GLU A 49 -15.78 15.81 -63.50
CA GLU A 49 -16.15 14.63 -62.69
C GLU A 49 -14.91 13.76 -62.39
N ILE A 50 -14.04 13.57 -63.39
CA ILE A 50 -12.71 12.94 -63.23
C ILE A 50 -11.86 13.71 -62.20
N HIS A 51 -11.91 15.04 -62.24
CA HIS A 51 -11.15 15.88 -61.32
C HIS A 51 -11.69 15.80 -59.87
N LEU A 52 -12.98 15.53 -59.68
CA LEU A 52 -13.63 15.36 -58.38
C LEU A 52 -13.30 13.99 -57.75
N GLU A 53 -13.35 12.92 -58.54
CA GLU A 53 -12.96 11.57 -58.08
C GLU A 53 -11.48 11.49 -57.69
N MET A 54 -10.60 12.17 -58.44
CA MET A 54 -9.18 12.30 -58.09
C MET A 54 -8.95 13.07 -56.78
N ILE A 55 -9.79 14.05 -56.47
CA ILE A 55 -9.73 14.80 -55.20
C ILE A 55 -10.18 13.90 -54.03
N GLU A 56 -11.27 13.15 -54.18
CA GLU A 56 -11.72 12.24 -53.12
C GLU A 56 -10.71 11.11 -52.82
N GLU A 57 -10.07 10.56 -53.86
CA GLU A 57 -9.09 9.49 -53.69
C GLU A 57 -7.80 9.99 -53.01
N THR A 58 -7.38 11.22 -53.33
CA THR A 58 -6.25 11.87 -52.66
C THR A 58 -6.57 12.24 -51.21
N GLU A 59 -7.79 12.67 -50.90
CA GLU A 59 -8.23 12.90 -49.51
C GLU A 59 -8.26 11.60 -48.69
N ARG A 60 -8.76 10.49 -49.25
CA ARG A 60 -8.74 9.18 -48.56
C ARG A 60 -7.31 8.70 -48.30
N LEU A 61 -6.39 8.90 -49.23
CA LEU A 61 -4.97 8.56 -49.06
C LEU A 61 -4.30 9.43 -47.98
N LEU A 62 -4.60 10.72 -47.94
CA LEU A 62 -4.10 11.65 -46.92
C LEU A 62 -4.62 11.27 -45.52
N PHE A 63 -5.92 11.01 -45.40
CA PHE A 63 -6.53 10.54 -44.14
C PHE A 63 -5.94 9.21 -43.65
N GLY A 64 -5.66 8.26 -44.57
CA GLY A 64 -4.99 7.01 -44.23
C GLY A 64 -3.59 7.22 -43.66
N GLN A 65 -2.80 8.11 -44.28
CA GLN A 65 -1.45 8.45 -43.82
C GLN A 65 -1.43 9.18 -42.47
N GLU A 66 -2.43 10.02 -42.20
CA GLU A 66 -2.56 10.71 -40.91
C GLU A 66 -2.89 9.73 -39.78
N LYS A 67 -3.81 8.80 -40.04
CA LYS A 67 -4.18 7.76 -39.06
C LYS A 67 -3.02 6.81 -38.74
N GLU A 68 -2.26 6.38 -39.74
CA GLU A 68 -1.05 5.56 -39.52
C GLU A 68 0.00 6.31 -38.66
N LYS A 69 0.20 7.61 -38.90
CA LYS A 69 1.11 8.44 -38.09
C LYS A 69 0.61 8.60 -36.65
N GLU A 70 -0.70 8.74 -36.44
CA GLU A 70 -1.29 8.80 -35.09
C GLU A 70 -1.11 7.49 -34.33
N ASP A 71 -1.35 6.35 -34.97
CA ASP A 71 -1.16 5.02 -34.37
C ASP A 71 0.32 4.76 -34.02
N ASP A 72 1.25 5.16 -34.90
CA ASP A 72 2.68 5.10 -34.64
C ASP A 72 3.11 6.00 -33.48
N ASN A 73 2.57 7.22 -33.39
CA ASN A 73 2.83 8.15 -32.30
C ASN A 73 2.27 7.63 -30.97
N ARG A 74 1.08 7.02 -30.99
CA ARG A 74 0.48 6.35 -29.83
C ARG A 74 1.33 5.17 -29.38
N ALA A 75 1.80 4.34 -30.32
CA ALA A 75 2.70 3.22 -30.02
C ALA A 75 4.03 3.70 -29.41
N LYS A 76 4.62 4.78 -29.92
CA LYS A 76 5.82 5.42 -29.35
C LYS A 76 5.57 5.92 -27.92
N SER A 77 4.46 6.63 -27.69
CA SER A 77 4.07 7.14 -26.36
C SER A 77 3.88 6.00 -25.35
N ILE A 78 3.26 4.89 -25.77
CA ILE A 78 3.10 3.69 -24.93
C ILE A 78 4.46 3.09 -24.60
N ARG A 79 5.36 2.92 -25.58
CA ARG A 79 6.72 2.39 -25.36
C ARG A 79 7.50 3.27 -24.39
N GLU A 80 7.41 4.59 -24.51
CA GLU A 80 8.10 5.51 -23.61
C GLU A 80 7.56 5.40 -22.17
N LYS A 81 6.23 5.30 -21.99
CA LYS A 81 5.63 5.06 -20.66
C LYS A 81 6.05 3.72 -20.07
N VAL A 82 6.10 2.66 -20.88
CA VAL A 82 6.56 1.33 -20.44
C VAL A 82 8.02 1.38 -20.02
N ASN A 83 8.90 2.01 -20.80
CA ASN A 83 10.32 2.16 -20.47
C ASN A 83 10.52 2.93 -19.17
N LYS A 84 9.85 4.09 -19.01
CA LYS A 84 9.89 4.88 -17.76
C LYS A 84 9.43 4.06 -16.55
N ASN A 85 8.39 3.24 -16.71
CA ASN A 85 7.92 2.37 -15.64
C ASN A 85 8.89 1.23 -15.33
N GLN A 86 9.54 0.66 -16.35
CA GLN A 86 10.56 -0.37 -16.18
C GLN A 86 11.79 0.20 -15.44
N GLU A 87 12.27 1.38 -15.82
CA GLU A 87 13.38 2.08 -15.16
C GLU A 87 13.04 2.37 -13.70
N LYS A 88 11.87 2.96 -13.41
CA LYS A 88 11.39 3.19 -12.04
C LYS A 88 11.34 1.90 -11.22
N ASN A 89 10.85 0.82 -11.81
CA ASN A 89 10.79 -0.47 -11.13
C ASN A 89 12.19 -1.05 -10.88
N ALA A 90 13.12 -0.92 -11.84
CA ALA A 90 14.51 -1.34 -11.69
C ALA A 90 15.19 -0.59 -10.55
N GLU A 91 15.05 0.74 -10.50
CA GLU A 91 15.57 1.56 -9.40
C GLU A 91 14.97 1.16 -8.04
N LEU A 92 13.65 0.93 -7.97
CA LEU A 92 13.01 0.50 -6.73
C LEU A 92 13.56 -0.86 -6.27
N MET A 93 13.82 -1.78 -7.19
CA MET A 93 14.39 -3.09 -6.89
C MET A 93 15.84 -2.96 -6.40
N GLU A 94 16.64 -2.12 -7.05
CA GLU A 94 18.01 -1.82 -6.63
C GLU A 94 18.04 -1.19 -5.23
N ARG A 95 17.21 -0.15 -4.97
CA ARG A 95 17.11 0.49 -3.65
C ARG A 95 16.69 -0.51 -2.57
N LYS A 96 15.71 -1.38 -2.85
CA LYS A 96 15.28 -2.44 -1.91
C LYS A 96 16.41 -3.44 -1.64
N HIS A 97 17.16 -3.82 -2.66
CA HIS A 97 18.30 -4.71 -2.53
C HIS A 97 19.42 -4.08 -1.69
N ASN A 98 19.78 -2.84 -1.98
CA ASN A 98 20.80 -2.08 -1.24
C ASN A 98 20.39 -1.86 0.22
N LYS A 99 19.11 -1.52 0.49
CA LYS A 99 18.61 -1.40 1.86
C LYS A 99 18.71 -2.71 2.64
N LYS A 100 18.39 -3.85 2.02
CA LYS A 100 18.57 -5.17 2.66
C LYS A 100 20.04 -5.50 2.90
N ARG A 101 20.92 -5.17 1.95
CA ARG A 101 22.38 -5.35 2.09
C ARG A 101 22.94 -4.51 3.23
N ASN A 102 22.54 -3.23 3.33
CA ASN A 102 22.99 -2.32 4.39
C ASN A 102 22.52 -2.78 5.78
N LYS A 103 21.35 -3.42 5.89
CA LYS A 103 20.91 -4.04 7.15
C LYS A 103 21.74 -5.28 7.52
N ARG A 104 22.31 -5.99 6.55
CA ARG A 104 23.21 -7.13 6.82
C ARG A 104 24.59 -6.68 7.31
N THR A 105 25.00 -5.45 7.00
CA THR A 105 26.25 -4.85 7.48
C THR A 105 26.10 -4.14 8.82
N LEU A 106 24.89 -4.11 9.41
CA LEU A 106 24.73 -3.62 10.78
C LEU A 106 25.38 -4.61 11.73
N GLU A 107 26.34 -4.12 12.48
CA GLU A 107 26.96 -4.84 13.60
C GLU A 107 26.31 -4.33 14.88
N PHE A 108 25.91 -5.27 15.73
CA PHE A 108 25.37 -4.97 17.05
C PHE A 108 26.28 -5.56 18.09
N GLU A 109 26.39 -4.95 19.26
CA GLU A 109 27.14 -5.46 20.41
C GLU A 109 26.27 -6.10 21.49
N LEU A 110 26.91 -6.76 22.46
CA LEU A 110 26.21 -7.22 23.65
C LEU A 110 25.65 -6.00 24.40
N ASP A 111 24.47 -6.18 24.99
CA ASP A 111 23.70 -5.12 25.67
C ASP A 111 23.16 -4.00 24.77
N ASP A 112 23.33 -4.08 23.44
CA ASP A 112 22.68 -3.14 22.53
C ASP A 112 21.16 -3.31 22.52
N LYS A 113 20.47 -2.16 22.49
CA LYS A 113 19.02 -2.09 22.38
C LYS A 113 18.60 -2.24 20.93
N VAL A 114 17.72 -3.20 20.68
CA VAL A 114 17.23 -3.53 19.35
C VAL A 114 15.73 -3.75 19.34
N THR A 115 15.15 -3.72 18.15
CA THR A 115 13.76 -4.12 17.91
C THR A 115 13.72 -5.29 16.94
N VAL A 116 12.82 -6.24 17.23
CA VAL A 116 12.60 -7.43 16.42
C VAL A 116 11.31 -7.27 15.63
N LEU A 117 11.35 -7.58 14.33
CA LEU A 117 10.16 -7.56 13.48
C LEU A 117 9.24 -8.76 13.77
N ILE A 118 7.97 -8.50 14.01
CA ILE A 118 6.93 -9.53 14.14
C ILE A 118 6.38 -9.85 12.74
N PRO A 119 6.30 -11.14 12.36
CA PRO A 119 5.65 -11.56 11.12
C PRO A 119 4.19 -11.08 11.06
N ARG A 120 3.74 -10.67 9.88
CA ARG A 120 2.36 -10.19 9.68
C ARG A 120 1.29 -11.21 10.10
N ILE A 121 1.57 -12.50 9.97
CA ILE A 121 0.66 -13.59 10.35
C ILE A 121 0.42 -13.69 11.86
N ASP A 122 1.39 -13.24 12.67
CA ASP A 122 1.35 -13.34 14.13
C ASP A 122 0.90 -12.02 14.78
N ARG A 123 0.51 -11.03 13.97
CA ARG A 123 0.23 -9.67 14.39
C ARG A 123 -1.19 -9.24 13.97
N GLY A 124 -1.97 -8.69 14.91
CA GLY A 124 -3.25 -8.05 14.61
C GLY A 124 -3.07 -6.69 13.90
N GLY A 125 -4.12 -6.19 13.26
CA GLY A 125 -4.07 -4.91 12.52
C GLY A 125 -3.64 -3.71 13.38
N SER A 126 -4.05 -3.70 14.66
CA SER A 126 -3.74 -2.62 15.62
C SER A 126 -2.47 -2.87 16.44
N ASP A 127 -1.79 -4.01 16.25
CA ASP A 127 -0.63 -4.38 17.06
C ASP A 127 0.66 -3.75 16.52
N LEU A 128 1.59 -3.46 17.43
CA LEU A 128 2.88 -2.90 17.07
C LEU A 128 3.68 -3.88 16.18
N PRO A 129 4.30 -3.42 15.08
CA PRO A 129 5.08 -4.26 14.17
C PRO A 129 6.30 -4.91 14.83
N ARG A 130 6.76 -4.36 15.95
CA ARG A 130 8.07 -4.69 16.51
C ARG A 130 8.04 -4.82 18.01
N ILE A 131 8.88 -5.71 18.52
CA ILE A 131 9.10 -5.94 19.95
C ILE A 131 10.47 -5.38 20.31
N PRO A 132 10.56 -4.48 21.29
CA PRO A 132 11.84 -3.99 21.77
C PRO A 132 12.54 -5.02 22.68
N GLY A 133 13.87 -5.07 22.62
CA GLY A 133 14.70 -6.03 23.33
C GLY A 133 16.17 -5.62 23.41
N ILE A 134 16.97 -6.48 24.04
CA ILE A 134 18.42 -6.31 24.23
C ILE A 134 19.14 -7.55 23.70
N ILE A 135 20.34 -7.38 23.14
CA ILE A 135 21.17 -8.50 22.72
C ILE A 135 21.86 -9.12 23.94
N LEU A 136 21.52 -10.37 24.22
CA LEU A 136 22.07 -11.12 25.35
C LEU A 136 23.34 -11.87 24.96
N ARG A 137 23.34 -12.52 23.79
CA ARG A 137 24.46 -13.33 23.30
C ARG A 137 24.58 -13.29 21.79
N LYS A 138 25.80 -13.47 21.30
CA LYS A 138 26.12 -13.72 19.88
C LYS A 138 26.59 -15.17 19.73
N THR A 139 26.13 -15.85 18.70
CA THR A 139 26.56 -17.22 18.36
C THR A 139 26.89 -17.32 16.88
N GLY A 140 28.00 -17.98 16.55
CA GLY A 140 28.40 -18.27 15.17
C GLY A 140 29.56 -17.41 14.69
N ASP A 141 30.46 -18.01 13.91
CA ASP A 141 31.69 -17.36 13.45
C ASP A 141 31.51 -16.66 12.09
N LYS A 142 30.82 -17.32 11.14
CA LYS A 142 30.57 -16.78 9.79
C LYS A 142 29.20 -16.10 9.66
N ASP A 143 28.19 -16.70 10.28
CA ASP A 143 26.83 -16.14 10.38
C ASP A 143 26.59 -15.82 11.85
N ILE A 144 26.67 -14.54 12.20
CA ILE A 144 26.43 -14.10 13.58
C ILE A 144 24.92 -14.07 13.83
N PHE A 145 24.49 -14.92 14.75
CA PHE A 145 23.12 -14.92 15.27
C PHE A 145 23.08 -14.32 16.67
N HIS A 146 22.03 -13.56 16.93
CA HIS A 146 21.82 -12.83 18.16
C HIS A 146 20.68 -13.48 18.94
N GLU A 147 20.91 -13.74 20.22
CA GLU A 147 19.86 -14.08 21.17
C GLU A 147 19.38 -12.81 21.85
N ILE A 148 18.06 -12.62 21.86
CA ILE A 148 17.45 -11.36 22.27
C ILE A 148 16.57 -11.59 23.48
N VAL A 149 16.72 -10.72 24.47
CA VAL A 149 15.88 -10.68 25.66
C VAL A 149 14.90 -9.51 25.55
N CYS A 150 13.62 -9.80 25.66
CA CYS A 150 12.55 -8.82 25.70
C CYS A 150 11.90 -8.81 27.09
N LYS A 151 10.97 -7.89 27.31
CA LYS A 151 10.21 -7.76 28.57
C LYS A 151 9.57 -9.08 29.05
N PHE A 152 9.20 -9.95 28.13
CA PHE A 152 8.47 -11.18 28.43
C PHE A 152 9.36 -12.42 28.60
N GLY A 153 10.62 -12.38 28.17
CA GLY A 153 11.48 -13.54 28.13
C GLY A 153 12.63 -13.43 27.15
N ILE A 154 13.48 -14.45 27.13
CA ILE A 154 14.51 -14.65 26.11
C ILE A 154 13.85 -15.31 24.90
N LEU A 155 14.01 -14.72 23.72
CA LEU A 155 13.48 -15.29 22.48
C LEU A 155 14.16 -16.63 22.17
N ASN A 156 13.36 -17.63 21.81
CA ASN A 156 13.84 -18.94 21.37
C ASN A 156 14.55 -18.87 20.02
N GLU A 157 14.10 -17.97 19.16
CA GLU A 157 14.62 -17.76 17.83
C GLU A 157 15.94 -16.98 17.90
N LYS A 158 16.96 -17.50 17.22
CA LYS A 158 18.22 -16.79 17.03
C LYS A 158 18.12 -15.94 15.76
N LEU A 159 18.34 -14.64 15.89
CA LEU A 159 18.03 -13.66 14.85
C LEU A 159 19.30 -13.10 14.21
N ARG A 160 19.27 -12.88 12.89
CA ARG A 160 20.38 -12.24 12.19
C ARG A 160 20.24 -10.72 12.29
N ALA A 161 21.33 -9.99 12.07
CA ALA A 161 21.31 -8.52 12.07
C ALA A 161 20.24 -7.92 11.14
N CYS A 162 19.91 -8.59 10.02
CA CYS A 162 18.88 -8.13 9.09
C CYS A 162 17.45 -8.14 9.64
N ASP A 163 17.20 -8.93 10.68
CA ASP A 163 15.90 -9.05 11.34
C ASP A 163 15.74 -8.01 12.47
N LEU A 164 16.82 -7.26 12.75
CA LEU A 164 16.94 -6.31 13.85
C LEU A 164 17.04 -4.89 13.34
N GLU A 165 16.56 -3.96 14.15
CA GLU A 165 16.83 -2.53 13.99
C GLU A 165 17.21 -1.92 15.34
N PRO A 166 18.13 -0.93 15.36
CA PRO A 166 18.50 -0.26 16.60
C PRO A 166 17.29 0.39 17.27
N PHE A 167 17.26 0.37 18.60
CA PHE A 167 16.19 0.97 19.40
C PHE A 167 16.73 2.06 20.32
N GLU A 168 16.23 3.27 20.18
CA GLU A 168 16.68 4.43 20.97
C GLU A 168 15.85 4.67 22.24
N GLY A 169 14.74 3.95 22.40
CA GLY A 169 13.83 4.14 23.54
C GLY A 169 14.34 3.59 24.88
N LEU A 170 13.56 3.86 25.91
CA LEU A 170 13.74 3.29 27.24
C LEU A 170 13.16 1.87 27.30
N LEU A 171 13.91 0.96 27.92
CA LEU A 171 13.46 -0.40 28.17
C LEU A 171 13.20 -0.55 29.67
N GLU A 172 11.94 -0.68 30.04
CA GLU A 172 11.49 -0.77 31.43
C GLU A 172 11.52 -2.22 31.94
N PHE A 173 12.66 -2.90 31.81
CA PHE A 173 12.86 -4.22 32.39
C PHE A 173 14.34 -4.51 32.64
N ASP A 174 14.63 -5.28 33.69
CA ASP A 174 15.99 -5.76 33.98
C ASP A 174 16.23 -7.11 33.28
N HIS A 175 16.99 -7.07 32.19
CA HIS A 175 17.31 -8.25 31.40
C HIS A 175 18.10 -9.32 32.19
N LYS A 176 18.81 -8.96 33.27
CA LYS A 176 19.62 -9.91 34.06
C LYS A 176 18.77 -10.87 34.89
N THR A 177 17.53 -10.47 35.20
CA THR A 177 16.59 -11.28 35.98
C THR A 177 15.83 -12.29 35.12
N ILE A 178 15.73 -12.04 33.81
CA ILE A 178 14.91 -12.79 32.88
C ILE A 178 15.67 -14.05 32.44
N LYS A 179 15.15 -15.22 32.81
CA LYS A 179 15.72 -16.54 32.46
C LYS A 179 14.77 -17.42 31.67
N ASN A 180 13.49 -17.05 31.65
CA ASN A 180 12.47 -17.81 30.94
C ASN A 180 12.64 -17.63 29.44
N LYS A 181 12.35 -18.70 28.70
CA LYS A 181 12.36 -18.71 27.24
C LYS A 181 10.95 -18.54 26.70
N ILE A 182 10.81 -17.80 25.61
CA ILE A 182 9.52 -17.53 24.96
C ILE A 182 9.69 -17.52 23.44
N SER A 183 8.69 -17.96 22.69
CA SER A 183 8.70 -17.81 21.22
C SER A 183 8.38 -16.36 20.80
N LEU A 184 8.83 -15.96 19.61
CA LEU A 184 8.50 -14.65 19.04
C LEU A 184 6.99 -14.44 18.91
N ARG A 185 6.27 -15.49 18.52
CA ARG A 185 4.81 -15.49 18.42
C ARG A 185 4.14 -15.21 19.77
N GLU A 186 4.58 -15.88 20.83
CA GLU A 186 4.02 -15.67 22.17
C GLU A 186 4.38 -14.30 22.71
N ALA A 187 5.62 -13.84 22.51
CA ALA A 187 6.04 -12.50 22.86
C ALA A 187 5.18 -11.45 22.12
N ALA A 188 4.89 -11.65 20.83
CA ALA A 188 4.02 -10.78 20.05
C ALA A 188 2.58 -10.78 20.60
N ARG A 189 2.05 -11.95 20.97
CA ARG A 189 0.72 -12.05 21.59
C ARG A 189 0.65 -11.29 22.91
N LEU A 190 1.67 -11.35 23.74
CA LEU A 190 1.74 -10.62 25.01
C LEU A 190 1.96 -9.12 24.80
N ASN A 191 2.65 -8.73 23.73
CA ASN A 191 2.85 -7.34 23.34
C ASN A 191 1.63 -6.73 22.62
N SER A 192 0.63 -7.54 22.27
CA SER A 192 -0.56 -7.08 21.54
C SER A 192 -1.46 -6.20 22.43
N ASN A 193 -1.98 -5.12 21.86
CA ASN A 193 -2.99 -4.28 22.51
C ASN A 193 -4.33 -5.00 22.60
N ARG A 194 -4.51 -6.06 21.81
CA ARG A 194 -5.72 -6.87 21.78
C ARG A 194 -6.15 -7.37 23.16
N LEU A 195 -5.22 -7.69 24.06
CA LEU A 195 -5.55 -8.11 25.42
C LEU A 195 -6.17 -6.98 26.26
N ILE A 196 -5.77 -5.73 26.02
CA ILE A 196 -6.33 -4.53 26.65
C ILE A 196 -7.71 -4.25 26.05
N ASP A 197 -7.81 -4.32 24.71
CA ASP A 197 -9.06 -4.09 23.99
C ASP A 197 -10.13 -5.14 24.32
N LEU A 198 -9.75 -6.42 24.44
CA LEU A 198 -10.65 -7.51 24.85
C LEU A 198 -11.18 -7.33 26.27
N LYS A 199 -10.33 -6.87 27.21
CA LYS A 199 -10.78 -6.57 28.59
C LYS A 199 -11.75 -5.39 28.62
N ASN A 200 -11.52 -4.37 27.78
CA ASN A 200 -12.40 -3.20 27.70
C ASN A 200 -13.71 -3.51 26.96
N THR A 201 -13.69 -4.40 25.96
CA THR A 201 -14.88 -4.80 25.19
C THR A 201 -15.68 -5.93 25.82
N GLN A 202 -15.16 -6.69 26.79
CA GLN A 202 -15.96 -7.70 27.51
C GLN A 202 -17.02 -7.11 28.43
N ASN A 203 -16.98 -5.80 28.71
CA ASN A 203 -17.96 -5.11 29.53
C ASN A 203 -19.04 -4.39 28.70
N VAL A 204 -19.47 -4.96 27.56
CA VAL A 204 -20.68 -4.47 26.89
C VAL A 204 -21.90 -4.92 27.68
N CYS A 205 -22.53 -3.99 28.40
CA CYS A 205 -23.83 -4.27 28.98
C CYS A 205 -24.86 -4.49 27.87
N LYS A 206 -25.60 -5.60 27.92
CA LYS A 206 -26.73 -5.87 27.01
C LYS A 206 -28.03 -5.20 27.48
N CYS A 207 -27.94 -4.24 28.38
CA CYS A 207 -29.09 -3.56 28.95
C CYS A 207 -29.57 -2.47 27.98
N SER A 208 -30.85 -2.51 27.64
CA SER A 208 -31.54 -1.53 26.79
C SER A 208 -32.18 -0.38 27.56
N GLY A 209 -32.06 -0.36 28.90
CA GLY A 209 -32.68 0.63 29.80
C GLY A 209 -31.70 1.21 30.83
N LYS A 210 -32.22 1.87 31.87
CA LYS A 210 -31.42 2.55 32.93
C LYS A 210 -30.51 1.58 33.70
N CYS A 211 -29.45 2.10 34.33
CA CYS A 211 -28.57 1.32 35.20
C CYS A 211 -29.26 0.97 36.52
N ASP A 212 -30.03 -0.11 36.54
CA ASP A 212 -30.70 -0.63 37.73
C ASP A 212 -30.25 -2.07 38.06
N GLY A 213 -30.93 -2.72 39.02
CA GLY A 213 -30.63 -4.10 39.44
C GLY A 213 -30.68 -5.15 38.31
N ARG A 214 -31.21 -4.81 37.12
CA ARG A 214 -31.23 -5.70 35.94
C ARG A 214 -29.98 -5.55 35.06
N CYS A 215 -29.18 -4.51 35.28
CA CYS A 215 -27.92 -4.28 34.60
C CYS A 215 -26.82 -5.22 35.11
N SER A 216 -26.09 -5.87 34.21
CA SER A 216 -24.95 -6.74 34.57
C SER A 216 -23.81 -5.95 35.20
N CYS A 217 -23.59 -4.70 34.79
CA CYS A 217 -22.59 -3.81 35.38
C CYS A 217 -22.97 -3.44 36.82
N PHE A 218 -24.25 -3.11 37.08
CA PHE A 218 -24.75 -2.82 38.43
C PHE A 218 -24.58 -4.02 39.37
N ARG A 219 -24.97 -5.22 38.92
CA ARG A 219 -24.79 -6.46 39.70
C ARG A 219 -23.33 -6.79 39.99
N SER A 220 -22.44 -6.41 39.08
CA SER A 220 -20.98 -6.60 39.22
C SER A 220 -20.28 -5.42 39.92
N LYS A 221 -21.02 -4.40 40.37
CA LYS A 221 -20.51 -3.16 40.97
C LYS A 221 -19.46 -2.44 40.10
N GLN A 222 -19.58 -2.52 38.79
CA GLN A 222 -18.72 -1.82 37.82
C GLN A 222 -19.47 -0.64 37.19
N LYS A 223 -18.75 0.42 36.82
CA LYS A 223 -19.34 1.55 36.07
C LYS A 223 -19.69 1.10 34.64
N CYS A 224 -20.86 1.50 34.15
CA CYS A 224 -21.23 1.29 32.75
C CYS A 224 -20.27 2.04 31.83
N GLY A 225 -19.78 1.36 30.78
CA GLY A 225 -18.93 1.97 29.75
C GLY A 225 -19.74 2.80 28.75
N SER A 226 -19.05 3.50 27.84
CA SER A 226 -19.66 4.29 26.75
C SER A 226 -20.52 3.48 25.78
N HIS A 227 -20.28 2.16 25.71
CA HIS A 227 -21.07 1.21 24.91
C HIS A 227 -22.28 0.61 25.65
N CYS A 228 -22.57 1.08 26.87
CA CYS A 228 -23.79 0.73 27.60
C CYS A 228 -24.88 1.76 27.30
N HIS A 229 -26.01 1.71 28.02
CA HIS A 229 -27.00 2.80 27.95
C HIS A 229 -26.32 4.15 28.29
N LEU A 230 -26.78 5.22 27.67
CA LEU A 230 -26.31 6.59 27.95
C LEU A 230 -26.45 6.83 29.47
N GLY A 231 -25.31 6.96 30.13
CA GLY A 231 -25.22 7.04 31.58
C GLY A 231 -25.98 8.24 32.10
N THR A 232 -27.03 7.98 32.85
CA THR A 232 -27.55 8.88 33.88
C THR A 232 -27.48 8.15 35.20
#